data_AF-A0AAE1WAQ4-F1
#
_entry.id   AF-A0AAE1WAQ4-F1
#
_cell.length_a   1.000
_cell.length_b   1.000
_cell.length_c   1.000
_cell.angle_alpha   90.00
_cell.angle_beta   90.00
_cell.angle_gamma   90.00
#
_symmetry.space_group_name_H-M   'P 1'
#
loop_
_entity.id
_entity.type
_entity.pdbx_description
1 polymer ?
#
loop_
_entity_poly.entity_id
_entity_poly.type
_entity_poly.pdbx_seq_one_letter_code
_entity_poly.pdbx_strand_id
1 'polypeptide(L)'
;MTWHATHQIEEGSTCHPSDAEMWKHFDRMYADFAEEPRNVRMGLCTEDFMTHGQYDCTYSCWPVIITPYNLSPGMCISFEYIFLTMVILSPSNPKHLIDMYSEPLIEELLQLWHVGVRTYDCATDNTFIMLAALMCTVNDLPAYEMESRWSTPEVMGCPICMDDTRAFHLQHDWKACYFDFYIQFLPEHHPYRRNKKAFTDNRVENKIARLRLTGDQILESCS
;
A
#
# COMPACT_ATOMS: atom_id res chain seq x y z
N MET A 1 20.68 0.95 10.38
CA MET A 1 19.72 0.86 9.24
C MET A 1 20.04 -0.29 8.28
N THR A 2 20.65 -1.38 8.76
CA THR A 2 21.06 -2.53 7.93
C THR A 2 20.52 -3.87 8.45
N TRP A 3 19.60 -3.82 9.42
CA TRP A 3 19.11 -5.03 10.10
C TRP A 3 18.51 -6.01 9.10
N HIS A 4 17.71 -5.50 8.15
CA HIS A 4 17.08 -6.27 7.06
C HIS A 4 18.05 -7.08 6.18
N ALA A 5 19.33 -6.72 6.14
CA ALA A 5 20.36 -7.38 5.34
C ALA A 5 21.17 -8.40 6.16
N THR A 6 21.07 -8.34 7.48
CA THR A 6 21.89 -9.14 8.41
C THR A 6 21.09 -10.15 9.22
N HIS A 7 19.75 -10.04 9.22
CA HIS A 7 18.89 -10.98 9.94
C HIS A 7 18.88 -12.34 9.25
N GLN A 8 18.63 -13.38 10.04
CA GLN A 8 18.48 -14.73 9.53
C GLN A 8 17.00 -15.03 9.31
N ILE A 9 16.70 -15.59 8.15
CA ILE A 9 15.34 -15.99 7.77
C ILE A 9 15.19 -17.47 8.13
N GLU A 10 14.20 -17.80 8.96
CA GLU A 10 13.78 -19.19 9.14
C GLU A 10 13.00 -19.66 7.91
N GLU A 11 13.35 -20.83 7.35
CA GLU A 11 12.65 -21.38 6.18
C GLU A 11 11.13 -21.47 6.43
N GLY A 12 10.35 -20.85 5.55
CA GLY A 12 8.89 -20.86 5.62
C GLY A 12 8.26 -19.80 6.53
N SER A 13 9.06 -18.94 7.17
CA SER A 13 8.57 -17.82 7.99
C SER A 13 8.76 -16.47 7.28
N THR A 14 7.79 -15.58 7.43
CA THR A 14 7.89 -14.16 7.05
C THR A 14 7.77 -13.34 8.33
N CYS A 15 8.91 -12.95 8.91
CA CYS A 15 8.95 -12.21 10.16
C CYS A 15 9.16 -10.71 9.95
N HIS A 16 9.52 -10.30 8.72
CA HIS A 16 9.83 -8.93 8.38
C HIS A 16 9.43 -8.59 6.92
N PRO A 17 9.11 -7.31 6.59
CA PRO A 17 8.82 -6.91 5.21
C PRO A 17 9.88 -7.29 4.18
N SER A 18 11.15 -7.39 4.57
CA SER A 18 12.24 -7.84 3.67
C SER A 18 12.17 -9.30 3.26
N ASP A 19 11.40 -10.13 3.97
CA ASP A 19 11.19 -11.53 3.60
C ASP A 19 10.13 -11.67 2.50
N ALA A 20 9.31 -10.63 2.30
CA ALA A 20 8.18 -10.64 1.38
C ALA A 20 8.63 -10.58 -0.08
N GLU A 21 7.81 -11.14 -0.96
CA GLU A 21 8.09 -11.17 -2.40
C GLU A 21 8.16 -9.76 -3.01
N MET A 22 7.41 -8.80 -2.46
CA MET A 22 7.47 -7.40 -2.88
C MET A 22 8.89 -6.82 -2.74
N TRP A 23 9.54 -7.05 -1.60
CA TRP A 23 10.90 -6.57 -1.35
C TRP A 23 11.90 -7.27 -2.27
N LYS A 24 11.81 -8.59 -2.37
CA LYS A 24 12.69 -9.38 -3.26
C LYS A 24 12.52 -8.97 -4.72
N HIS A 25 11.30 -8.68 -5.16
CA HIS A 25 11.03 -8.19 -6.50
C HIS A 25 11.63 -6.80 -6.73
N PHE A 26 11.48 -5.90 -5.77
CA PHE A 26 12.08 -4.57 -5.81
C PHE A 26 13.61 -4.65 -5.92
N ASP A 27 14.26 -5.48 -5.10
CA ASP A 27 15.71 -5.65 -5.13
C ASP A 27 16.21 -6.23 -6.47
N ARG A 28 15.42 -7.08 -7.12
CA ARG A 28 15.73 -7.57 -8.48
C ARG A 28 15.56 -6.51 -9.55
N MET A 29 14.58 -5.61 -9.38
CA MET A 29 14.30 -4.53 -10.33
C MET A 29 15.31 -3.38 -10.21
N TYR A 30 15.75 -3.09 -8.98
CA TYR A 30 16.64 -1.98 -8.65
C TYR A 30 17.89 -2.50 -7.94
N ALA A 31 18.67 -3.34 -8.64
CA ALA A 31 19.88 -3.96 -8.09
C ALA A 31 20.87 -2.93 -7.55
N ASP A 32 21.12 -1.84 -8.30
CA ASP A 32 22.03 -0.75 -7.88
C ASP A 32 21.59 -0.10 -6.54
N PHE A 33 20.28 0.00 -6.29
CA PHE A 33 19.76 0.48 -5.01
C PHE A 33 19.99 -0.56 -3.91
N ALA A 34 19.77 -1.85 -4.20
CA ALA A 34 19.87 -2.93 -3.24
C ALA A 34 21.32 -3.28 -2.86
N GLU A 35 22.29 -3.00 -3.72
CA GLU A 35 23.73 -3.18 -3.46
C GLU A 35 24.21 -2.41 -2.24
N GLU A 36 23.61 -1.25 -1.95
CA GLU A 36 23.88 -0.48 -0.75
C GLU A 36 22.83 -0.80 0.34
N PRO A 37 23.13 -1.69 1.31
CA PRO A 37 22.16 -2.13 2.32
C PRO A 37 21.72 -1.01 3.27
N ARG A 38 22.44 0.11 3.30
CA ARG A 38 22.09 1.30 4.10
C ARG A 38 21.05 2.19 3.42
N ASN A 39 20.73 1.97 2.14
CA ASN A 39 19.62 2.63 1.47
C ASN A 39 18.29 2.25 2.14
N VAL A 40 17.42 3.25 2.31
CA VAL A 40 16.24 3.15 3.17
C VAL A 40 15.01 2.76 2.36
N ARG A 41 14.30 1.73 2.80
CA ARG A 41 13.00 1.33 2.28
C ARG A 41 11.94 1.70 3.31
N MET A 42 10.88 2.37 2.85
CA MET A 42 9.89 2.97 3.73
C MET A 42 8.47 2.53 3.36
N GLY A 43 7.59 2.50 4.34
CA GLY A 43 6.14 2.48 4.13
C GLY A 43 5.56 3.83 4.48
N LEU A 44 4.50 4.22 3.78
CA LEU A 44 3.69 5.40 4.06
C LEU A 44 2.29 4.95 4.49
N CYS A 45 1.69 5.64 5.43
CA CYS A 45 0.34 5.36 5.92
C CYS A 45 -0.41 6.68 6.05
N THR A 46 -1.65 6.72 5.54
CA THR A 46 -2.59 7.81 5.79
C THR A 46 -3.96 7.24 6.14
N GLU A 47 -4.58 7.79 7.17
CA GLU A 47 -5.91 7.39 7.62
C GLU A 47 -6.65 8.59 8.19
N ASP A 48 -7.98 8.61 8.06
CA ASP A 48 -8.82 9.65 8.68
C ASP A 48 -8.98 9.39 10.17
N PHE A 49 -8.54 10.33 10.99
CA PHE A 49 -8.90 10.39 12.40
C PHE A 49 -9.98 11.44 12.60
N MET A 50 -11.21 10.99 12.81
CA MET A 50 -12.26 11.84 13.36
C MET A 50 -12.05 12.00 14.86
N THR A 51 -11.69 13.19 15.33
CA THR A 51 -11.62 13.49 16.76
C THR A 51 -13.03 13.71 17.32
N HIS A 52 -13.75 12.62 17.64
CA HIS A 52 -14.99 12.75 18.42
C HIS A 52 -14.65 13.03 19.89
N GLY A 53 -14.50 14.31 20.23
CA GLY A 53 -14.50 14.81 21.60
C GLY A 53 -15.89 15.26 22.03
N GLN A 54 -16.15 15.29 23.34
CA GLN A 54 -17.40 15.73 24.01
C GLN A 54 -17.87 17.18 23.69
N TYR A 55 -17.20 17.87 22.77
CA TYR A 55 -17.52 19.22 22.32
C TYR A 55 -17.34 19.27 20.80
N ASP A 56 -18.31 19.85 20.10
CA ASP A 56 -18.50 19.90 18.64
C ASP A 56 -17.29 20.35 17.79
N CYS A 57 -16.21 19.56 17.76
CA CYS A 57 -15.09 19.76 16.85
C CYS A 57 -15.37 19.03 15.52
N THR A 58 -15.62 19.84 14.48
CA THR A 58 -16.05 19.45 13.12
C THR A 58 -14.90 19.51 12.12
N TYR A 59 -13.80 18.82 12.39
CA TYR A 59 -12.69 18.72 11.44
C TYR A 59 -12.19 17.28 11.30
N SER A 60 -11.78 16.95 10.09
CA SER A 60 -11.10 15.71 9.72
C SER A 60 -9.59 15.93 9.84
N CYS A 61 -8.88 14.93 10.37
CA CYS A 61 -7.45 14.95 10.59
C CYS A 61 -6.81 13.76 9.89
N TRP A 62 -5.92 14.04 8.94
CA TRP A 62 -5.21 13.02 8.17
C TRP A 62 -3.72 13.13 8.46
N PRO A 63 -3.21 12.38 9.46
CA PRO A 63 -1.78 12.22 9.64
C PRO A 63 -1.19 11.41 8.48
N VAL A 64 -0.11 11.91 7.91
CA VAL A 64 0.75 11.16 6.99
C VAL A 64 1.96 10.69 7.77
N ILE A 65 2.12 9.38 7.78
CA ILE A 65 3.11 8.69 8.61
C ILE A 65 4.05 7.91 7.71
N ILE A 66 5.36 8.04 7.95
CA ILE A 66 6.40 7.26 7.29
C ILE A 66 7.14 6.40 8.29
N THR A 67 7.39 5.15 7.90
CA THR A 67 8.11 4.16 8.72
C THR A 67 9.24 3.53 7.91
N PRO A 68 10.49 3.56 8.39
CA PRO A 68 11.59 2.84 7.75
C PRO A 68 11.52 1.35 8.10
N TYR A 69 11.47 0.52 7.06
CA TYR A 69 11.48 -0.94 7.19
C TYR A 69 12.88 -1.54 7.21
N ASN A 70 13.94 -0.74 7.34
CA ASN A 70 15.30 -1.25 7.50
C ASN A 70 15.61 -1.77 8.92
N LEU A 71 14.72 -1.50 9.86
CA LEU A 71 14.86 -1.79 11.28
C LEU A 71 14.28 -3.16 11.63
N SER A 72 14.57 -3.66 12.83
CA SER A 72 13.97 -4.93 13.29
C SER A 72 12.45 -4.81 13.46
N PRO A 73 11.69 -5.93 13.43
CA PRO A 73 10.23 -5.92 13.50
C PRO A 73 9.66 -5.14 14.69
N GLY A 74 10.30 -5.22 15.86
CA GLY A 74 9.84 -4.47 17.03
C GLY A 74 10.15 -2.98 16.94
N MET A 75 11.23 -2.60 16.25
CA MET A 75 11.61 -1.20 16.09
C MET A 75 10.77 -0.51 15.01
N CYS A 76 10.50 -1.16 13.88
CA CYS A 76 9.76 -0.52 12.78
C CYS A 76 8.31 -0.18 13.17
N ILE A 77 7.72 -0.87 14.15
CA ILE A 77 6.38 -0.53 14.67
C ILE A 77 6.40 0.35 15.92
N SER A 78 7.59 0.74 16.41
CA SER A 78 7.73 1.53 17.62
C SER A 78 7.55 3.01 17.32
N PHE A 79 6.87 3.73 18.21
CA PHE A 79 6.54 5.15 18.03
C PHE A 79 7.79 6.02 17.81
N GLU A 80 8.94 5.65 18.37
CA GLU A 80 10.21 6.36 18.20
C GLU A 80 10.78 6.30 16.77
N TYR A 81 10.33 5.34 15.96
CA TYR A 81 10.78 5.14 14.57
C TYR A 81 9.64 5.35 13.56
N ILE A 82 8.51 5.88 14.02
CA ILE A 82 7.38 6.26 13.18
C ILE A 82 7.41 7.79 13.05
N PHE A 83 7.56 8.28 11.83
CA PHE A 83 7.70 9.71 11.56
C PHE A 83 6.37 10.28 11.09
N LEU A 84 5.80 11.20 11.87
CA LEU A 84 4.70 12.03 11.41
C LEU A 84 5.27 13.10 10.46
N THR A 85 5.08 12.92 9.16
CA THR A 85 5.64 13.82 8.13
C THR A 85 4.73 14.99 7.82
N MET A 86 3.41 14.78 7.92
CA MET A 86 2.41 15.80 7.62
C MET A 86 1.14 15.57 8.43
N VAL A 87 0.42 16.64 8.73
CA VAL A 87 -0.95 16.58 9.25
C VAL A 87 -1.82 17.46 8.37
N ILE A 88 -2.78 16.84 7.67
CA ILE A 88 -3.75 17.57 6.88
C ILE A 88 -4.99 17.76 7.76
N LEU A 89 -5.20 19.01 8.19
CA LEU A 89 -6.41 19.42 8.91
C LEU A 89 -7.37 20.07 7.94
N SER A 90 -8.62 19.59 7.92
CA SER A 90 -9.65 20.16 7.07
C SER A 90 -11.01 20.12 7.76
N PRO A 91 -11.91 21.09 7.54
CA PRO A 91 -13.29 21.02 8.05
C PRO A 91 -14.07 19.78 7.59
N SER A 92 -13.60 19.11 6.54
CA SER A 92 -14.17 17.87 6.02
C SER A 92 -13.09 17.02 5.36
N ASN A 93 -13.40 15.77 5.01
CA ASN A 93 -12.49 14.90 4.29
C ASN A 93 -11.87 15.63 3.06
N PRO A 94 -10.53 15.62 2.89
CA PRO A 94 -9.85 16.41 1.86
C PRO A 94 -10.14 15.93 0.43
N LYS A 95 -10.65 14.70 0.25
CA LYS A 95 -11.03 14.09 -1.02
C LYS A 95 -9.95 14.31 -2.09
N HIS A 96 -10.27 15.12 -3.10
CA HIS A 96 -9.43 15.40 -4.27
C HIS A 96 -8.35 16.45 -4.03
N LEU A 97 -8.22 16.99 -2.80
CA LEU A 97 -7.18 17.98 -2.44
C LEU A 97 -5.97 17.31 -1.77
N ILE A 98 -6.03 16.00 -1.48
CA ILE A 98 -4.97 15.28 -0.77
C ILE A 98 -3.62 15.33 -1.52
N ASP A 99 -3.67 15.37 -2.85
CA ASP A 99 -2.53 15.51 -3.75
C ASP A 99 -1.86 16.89 -3.63
N MET A 100 -2.65 17.97 -3.54
CA MET A 100 -2.15 19.33 -3.34
C MET A 100 -1.38 19.43 -2.02
N TYR A 101 -1.90 18.78 -0.97
CA TYR A 101 -1.19 18.74 0.31
C TYR A 101 0.06 17.86 0.25
N SER A 102 0.01 16.74 -0.49
CA SER A 102 1.10 15.77 -0.58
C SER A 102 2.23 16.17 -1.53
N GLU A 103 2.03 17.20 -2.36
CA GLU A 103 3.02 17.66 -3.36
C GLU A 103 4.44 17.85 -2.77
N PRO A 104 4.65 18.57 -1.65
CA PRO A 104 5.97 18.73 -1.07
C PRO A 104 6.60 17.41 -0.62
N LEU A 105 5.79 16.49 -0.10
CA LEU A 105 6.25 15.17 0.31
C LEU A 105 6.68 14.34 -0.90
N ILE A 106 5.92 14.40 -1.99
CA ILE A 106 6.25 13.71 -3.24
C ILE A 106 7.57 14.25 -3.80
N GLU A 107 7.78 15.57 -3.79
CA GLU A 107 9.04 16.19 -4.23
C GLU A 107 10.24 15.69 -3.41
N GLU A 108 10.12 15.64 -2.08
CA GLU A 108 11.19 15.12 -1.21
C GLU A 108 11.45 13.63 -1.44
N LEU A 109 10.40 12.82 -1.63
CA LEU A 109 10.53 11.40 -1.95
C LEU A 109 11.23 11.19 -3.30
N LEU A 110 10.90 11.99 -4.32
CA LEU A 110 11.56 11.95 -5.62
C LEU A 110 13.03 12.38 -5.52
N GLN A 111 13.34 13.39 -4.68
CA GLN A 111 14.71 13.80 -4.42
C GLN A 111 15.51 12.67 -3.74
N LEU A 112 14.93 12.02 -2.73
CA LEU A 112 15.55 10.88 -2.03
C LEU A 112 15.80 9.68 -2.95
N TRP A 113 14.90 9.47 -3.93
CA TRP A 113 15.00 8.38 -4.89
C TRP A 113 16.03 8.66 -6.00
N HIS A 114 16.00 9.85 -6.60
CA HIS A 114 16.83 10.16 -7.78
C HIS A 114 18.21 10.75 -7.45
N VAL A 115 18.33 11.50 -6.35
CA VAL A 115 19.55 12.24 -5.98
C VAL A 115 20.17 11.64 -4.72
N GLY A 116 19.34 11.32 -3.73
CA GLY A 116 19.79 10.91 -2.41
C GLY A 116 20.31 12.05 -1.56
N VAL A 117 20.74 11.69 -0.36
CA VAL A 117 21.29 12.63 0.63
C VAL A 117 22.64 12.13 1.12
N ARG A 118 23.60 13.05 1.29
CA ARG A 118 24.90 12.74 1.88
C ARG A 118 24.71 12.40 3.35
N THR A 119 24.93 11.14 3.71
CA THR A 119 24.65 10.59 5.04
C THR A 119 25.93 10.03 5.65
N TYR A 120 26.17 10.39 6.91
CA TYR A 120 27.28 9.86 7.70
C TYR A 120 26.80 8.63 8.49
N ASP A 121 27.51 7.51 8.34
CA ASP A 121 27.28 6.28 9.07
C ASP A 121 28.28 6.16 10.22
N CYS A 122 27.79 6.33 11.44
CA CYS A 122 28.62 6.27 12.64
C CYS A 122 29.15 4.86 12.95
N ALA A 123 28.50 3.80 12.46
CA ALA A 123 28.95 2.43 12.71
C ALA A 123 30.17 2.06 11.86
N THR A 124 30.28 2.63 10.66
CA THR A 124 31.38 2.38 9.73
C THR A 124 32.36 3.55 9.59
N ASP A 125 32.11 4.66 10.29
CA ASP A 125 32.87 5.92 10.22
C ASP A 125 33.09 6.38 8.75
N ASN A 126 32.02 6.29 7.96
CA ASN A 126 32.08 6.58 6.53
C ASN A 126 30.87 7.40 6.08
N THR A 127 31.09 8.24 5.07
CA THR A 127 30.03 9.01 4.41
C THR A 127 29.66 8.37 3.09
N PHE A 128 28.37 8.27 2.81
CA PHE A 128 27.84 7.72 1.56
C PHE A 128 26.66 8.56 1.08
N ILE A 129 26.17 8.29 -0.13
CA ILE A 129 24.90 8.84 -0.61
C ILE A 129 23.81 7.83 -0.28
N MET A 130 22.91 8.21 0.61
CA MET A 130 21.76 7.41 0.98
C MET A 130 20.61 7.72 0.03
N LEU A 131 20.14 6.69 -0.67
CA LEU A 131 18.87 6.72 -1.38
C LEU A 131 17.74 6.23 -0.46
N ALA A 132 16.53 6.68 -0.73
CA ALA A 132 15.34 6.14 -0.08
C ALA A 132 14.24 5.82 -1.09
N ALA A 133 13.50 4.74 -0.83
CA ALA A 133 12.42 4.26 -1.68
C ALA A 133 11.15 4.06 -0.85
N LEU A 134 10.02 4.54 -1.39
CA LEU A 134 8.70 4.23 -0.87
C LEU A 134 8.25 2.88 -1.45
N MET A 135 8.15 1.86 -0.60
CA MET A 135 7.83 0.47 -0.98
C MET A 135 6.34 0.21 -1.08
N CYS A 136 5.57 0.74 -0.13
CA CYS A 136 4.14 0.54 -0.07
C CYS A 136 3.44 1.71 0.63
N THR A 137 2.15 1.85 0.32
CA THR A 137 1.21 2.63 1.10
C THR A 137 0.31 1.68 1.89
N VAL A 138 0.03 2.01 3.14
CA VAL A 138 -0.80 1.23 4.07
C VAL A 138 -2.04 2.06 4.36
N ASN A 139 -3.05 1.87 3.53
CA ASN A 139 -4.28 2.63 3.56
C ASN A 139 -5.47 1.66 3.56
N ASP A 140 -6.59 2.08 4.14
CA ASP A 140 -7.86 1.43 3.87
C ASP A 140 -8.32 1.75 2.43
N LEU A 141 -9.39 1.09 1.95
CA LEU A 141 -9.86 1.31 0.58
C LEU A 141 -10.25 2.79 0.32
N PRO A 142 -11.04 3.46 1.20
CA PRO A 142 -11.34 4.88 1.03
C PRO A 142 -10.11 5.80 0.93
N ALA A 143 -9.12 5.65 1.81
CA ALA A 143 -7.90 6.44 1.76
C ALA A 143 -7.08 6.11 0.50
N TYR A 144 -7.01 4.83 0.11
CA TYR A 144 -6.39 4.41 -1.14
C TYR A 144 -7.06 5.05 -2.36
N GLU A 145 -8.40 5.07 -2.42
CA GLU A 145 -9.17 5.70 -3.51
C GLU A 145 -8.82 7.19 -3.64
N MET A 146 -8.65 7.89 -2.52
CA MET A 146 -8.27 9.30 -2.49
C MET A 146 -6.83 9.52 -2.96
N GLU A 147 -5.86 8.79 -2.41
CA GLU A 147 -4.44 8.94 -2.74
C GLU A 147 -4.13 8.54 -4.19
N SER A 148 -4.69 7.43 -4.64
CA SER A 148 -4.48 6.92 -6.01
C SER A 148 -5.38 7.60 -7.04
N ARG A 149 -6.32 8.45 -6.58
CA ARG A 149 -7.45 8.99 -7.38
C ARG A 149 -8.26 7.90 -8.07
N TRP A 150 -8.26 6.69 -7.52
CA TRP A 150 -9.07 5.57 -7.97
C TRP A 150 -10.53 5.83 -7.59
N SER A 151 -11.25 6.60 -8.41
CA SER A 151 -12.68 6.84 -8.19
C SER A 151 -13.47 5.66 -8.73
N THR A 152 -14.01 4.85 -7.83
CA THR A 152 -14.95 3.79 -8.22
C THR A 152 -16.30 3.96 -7.52
N PRO A 153 -17.42 3.73 -8.23
CA PRO A 153 -18.67 3.34 -7.58
C PRO A 153 -18.38 2.22 -6.58
N GLU A 154 -19.11 2.18 -5.45
CA GLU A 154 -18.89 1.26 -4.32
C GLU A 154 -18.74 -0.24 -4.69
N VAL A 155 -19.10 -0.61 -5.91
CA VAL A 155 -19.11 -1.94 -6.52
C VAL A 155 -17.84 -2.26 -7.33
N MET A 156 -17.00 -1.27 -7.64
CA MET A 156 -15.75 -1.37 -8.42
C MET A 156 -14.49 -1.13 -7.58
N GLY A 157 -14.57 -1.28 -6.25
CA GLY A 157 -13.50 -0.93 -5.31
C GLY A 157 -12.22 -1.77 -5.36
N CYS A 158 -12.09 -2.73 -6.30
CA CYS A 158 -10.87 -3.52 -6.45
C CYS A 158 -9.95 -2.91 -7.52
N PRO A 159 -8.79 -2.32 -7.17
CA PRO A 159 -7.90 -1.70 -8.17
C PRO A 159 -7.21 -2.71 -9.10
N ILE A 160 -7.27 -4.01 -8.76
CA ILE A 160 -6.71 -5.08 -9.61
C ILE A 160 -7.74 -5.52 -10.66
N CYS A 161 -9.01 -5.65 -10.25
CA CYS A 161 -10.06 -6.16 -11.12
C CYS A 161 -10.76 -5.06 -11.90
N MET A 162 -10.84 -3.87 -11.32
CA MET A 162 -11.41 -2.69 -11.93
C MET A 162 -12.86 -2.96 -12.37
N ASP A 163 -13.18 -2.75 -13.65
CA ASP A 163 -14.48 -3.00 -14.26
C ASP A 163 -14.86 -4.49 -14.36
N ASP A 164 -13.91 -5.41 -14.20
CA ASP A 164 -14.21 -6.86 -14.08
C ASP A 164 -14.77 -7.22 -12.70
N THR A 165 -14.79 -6.27 -11.74
CA THR A 165 -15.28 -6.52 -10.39
C THR A 165 -16.78 -6.85 -10.40
N ARG A 166 -17.13 -7.99 -9.80
CA ARG A 166 -18.53 -8.40 -9.60
C ARG A 166 -18.85 -8.30 -8.12
N ALA A 167 -19.36 -7.15 -7.72
CA ALA A 167 -20.04 -6.99 -6.45
C ALA A 167 -21.54 -6.80 -6.67
N PHE A 168 -22.30 -7.05 -5.61
CA PHE A 168 -23.73 -6.82 -5.54
C PHE A 168 -24.07 -6.15 -4.21
N HIS A 169 -25.17 -5.41 -4.17
CA HIS A 169 -25.65 -4.83 -2.92
C HIS A 169 -26.49 -5.85 -2.16
N LEU A 170 -26.22 -5.98 -0.86
CA LEU A 170 -27.08 -6.73 0.05
C LEU A 170 -28.46 -6.05 0.13
N GLN A 171 -29.52 -6.85 0.10
CA GLN A 171 -30.89 -6.34 -0.05
C GLN A 171 -31.37 -5.42 1.07
N HIS A 172 -30.81 -5.53 2.28
CA HIS A 172 -31.35 -4.89 3.49
C HIS A 172 -30.56 -3.65 3.92
N ASP A 173 -29.24 -3.65 3.74
CA ASP A 173 -28.36 -2.57 4.17
C ASP A 173 -27.66 -1.86 3.00
N TRP A 174 -27.93 -2.28 1.75
CA TRP A 174 -27.33 -1.75 0.53
C TRP A 174 -25.80 -1.74 0.54
N LYS A 175 -25.16 -2.57 1.38
CA LYS A 175 -23.71 -2.66 1.41
C LYS A 175 -23.22 -3.47 0.21
N ALA A 176 -22.17 -2.98 -0.44
CA ALA A 176 -21.48 -3.73 -1.48
C ALA A 176 -20.87 -5.01 -0.90
N CYS A 177 -21.13 -6.13 -1.56
CA CYS A 177 -20.63 -7.45 -1.21
C CYS A 177 -19.89 -8.05 -2.40
N TYR A 178 -18.67 -8.54 -2.15
CA TYR A 178 -17.79 -9.16 -3.14
C TYR A 178 -17.76 -10.70 -3.01
N PHE A 179 -18.82 -11.27 -2.42
CA PHE A 179 -18.89 -12.71 -2.16
C PHE A 179 -18.78 -13.49 -3.48
N ASP A 180 -18.10 -14.65 -3.44
CA ASP A 180 -17.77 -15.53 -4.58
C ASP A 180 -16.83 -14.97 -5.65
N PHE A 181 -16.57 -13.66 -5.65
CA PHE A 181 -15.70 -13.05 -6.64
C PHE A 181 -14.27 -13.63 -6.63
N TYR A 182 -13.79 -14.06 -5.46
CA TYR A 182 -12.45 -14.62 -5.31
C TYR A 182 -12.26 -15.98 -6.02
N ILE A 183 -13.35 -16.67 -6.39
CA ILE A 183 -13.29 -18.01 -7.01
C ILE A 183 -12.57 -17.96 -8.36
N GLN A 184 -12.65 -16.84 -9.08
CA GLN A 184 -12.00 -16.68 -10.39
C GLN A 184 -10.46 -16.62 -10.30
N PHE A 185 -9.88 -16.46 -9.11
CA PHE A 185 -8.42 -16.49 -8.90
C PHE A 185 -7.90 -17.91 -8.58
N LEU A 186 -8.80 -18.87 -8.35
CA LEU A 186 -8.40 -20.26 -8.13
C LEU A 186 -7.95 -20.91 -9.44
N PRO A 187 -7.14 -21.97 -9.43
CA PRO A 187 -6.82 -22.72 -10.65
C PRO A 187 -8.08 -23.16 -11.41
N GLU A 188 -8.04 -23.23 -12.74
CA GLU A 188 -9.22 -23.56 -13.58
C GLU A 188 -9.88 -24.90 -13.20
N HIS A 189 -9.09 -25.86 -12.75
CA HIS A 189 -9.55 -27.18 -12.33
C HIS A 189 -9.92 -27.28 -10.85
N HIS A 190 -9.89 -26.15 -10.12
CA HIS A 190 -10.21 -26.15 -8.69
C HIS A 190 -11.69 -26.53 -8.46
N PRO A 191 -12.00 -27.48 -7.55
CA PRO A 191 -13.37 -27.97 -7.34
C PRO A 191 -14.41 -26.87 -7.05
N TYR A 192 -14.00 -25.81 -6.34
CA TYR A 192 -14.87 -24.68 -6.00
C TYR A 192 -15.37 -23.90 -7.21
N ARG A 193 -14.64 -23.86 -8.33
CA ARG A 193 -15.14 -23.24 -9.57
C ARG A 193 -16.41 -23.89 -10.08
N ARG A 194 -16.63 -25.18 -9.78
CA ARG A 194 -17.80 -25.96 -10.23
C ARG A 194 -18.83 -26.17 -9.11
N ASN A 195 -18.58 -25.65 -7.90
CA ASN A 195 -19.42 -25.91 -6.74
C ASN A 195 -20.62 -24.96 -6.69
N LYS A 196 -21.67 -25.34 -7.39
CA LYS A 196 -22.90 -24.55 -7.46
C LYS A 196 -23.69 -24.47 -6.13
N LYS A 197 -23.43 -25.36 -5.17
CA LYS A 197 -24.24 -25.47 -3.94
C LYS A 197 -23.74 -24.58 -2.82
N ALA A 198 -22.43 -24.34 -2.75
CA ALA A 198 -21.81 -23.58 -1.66
C ALA A 198 -21.79 -22.06 -1.90
N PHE A 199 -22.15 -21.60 -3.10
CA PHE A 199 -21.95 -20.24 -3.59
C PHE A 199 -23.27 -19.63 -4.12
N THR A 200 -23.36 -18.31 -4.14
CA THR A 200 -24.58 -17.48 -4.15
C THR A 200 -25.46 -17.51 -5.41
N ASP A 201 -25.15 -18.33 -6.42
CA ASP A 201 -25.83 -18.15 -7.71
C ASP A 201 -26.08 -19.44 -8.50
N ASN A 202 -25.81 -20.62 -7.92
CA ASN A 202 -25.89 -21.90 -8.64
C ASN A 202 -25.08 -21.90 -9.96
N ARG A 203 -24.05 -21.03 -10.04
CA ARG A 203 -23.22 -20.77 -11.22
C ARG A 203 -21.89 -21.51 -11.11
N VAL A 204 -21.29 -21.75 -12.28
CA VAL A 204 -19.93 -22.25 -12.42
C VAL A 204 -19.05 -21.07 -12.81
N GLU A 205 -17.90 -20.93 -12.16
CA GLU A 205 -16.95 -19.88 -12.43
C GLU A 205 -15.94 -20.29 -13.51
N ASN A 206 -16.23 -19.90 -14.75
CA ASN A 206 -15.38 -20.18 -15.90
C ASN A 206 -14.50 -18.99 -16.29
N LYS A 207 -14.69 -17.80 -15.70
CA LYS A 207 -13.89 -16.63 -16.02
C LYS A 207 -12.48 -16.81 -15.45
N ILE A 208 -11.48 -16.44 -16.23
CA ILE A 208 -10.10 -16.34 -15.76
C ILE A 208 -9.95 -14.94 -15.17
N ALA A 209 -9.32 -14.84 -14.00
CA ALA A 209 -8.99 -13.56 -13.40
C ALA A 209 -8.24 -12.68 -14.39
N ARG A 210 -8.58 -11.39 -14.43
CA ARG A 210 -7.84 -10.40 -15.21
C ARG A 210 -6.37 -10.40 -14.80
N LEU A 211 -5.48 -10.29 -15.77
CA LEU A 211 -4.07 -10.05 -15.50
C LEU A 211 -3.90 -8.67 -14.88
N ARG A 212 -3.06 -8.57 -13.85
CA ARG A 212 -2.72 -7.30 -13.22
C ARG A 212 -2.09 -6.38 -14.26
N LEU A 213 -2.67 -5.20 -14.45
CA LEU A 213 -2.12 -4.19 -15.33
C LEU A 213 -0.83 -3.60 -14.74
N THR A 214 0.09 -3.19 -15.61
CA THR A 214 1.24 -2.37 -15.22
C THR A 214 0.81 -0.93 -14.95
N GLY A 215 1.67 -0.15 -14.29
CA GLY A 215 1.42 1.28 -14.07
C GLY A 215 1.17 2.04 -15.37
N ASP A 216 1.97 1.77 -16.41
CA ASP A 216 1.81 2.40 -17.73
C ASP A 216 0.46 2.07 -18.37
N GLN A 217 0.02 0.81 -18.30
CA GLN A 217 -1.27 0.38 -18.84
C GLN A 217 -2.45 1.05 -18.10
N ILE A 218 -2.34 1.23 -16.79
CA ILE A 218 -3.35 1.95 -16.00
C ILE A 218 -3.37 3.42 -16.43
N LEU A 219 -2.21 4.06 -16.58
CA LEU A 219 -2.11 5.46 -16.99
C LEU A 219 -2.72 5.71 -18.38
N GLU A 220 -2.47 4.80 -19.33
CA GLU A 220 -3.09 4.83 -20.67
C GLU A 220 -4.61 4.67 -20.60
N SER A 221 -5.13 3.85 -19.67
CA SER A 221 -6.57 3.62 -19.53
C SER A 221 -7.34 4.80 -18.90
N CYS A 222 -6.63 5.71 -18.24
CA CYS A 222 -7.18 6.91 -17.62
C CYS A 222 -7.16 8.15 -18.55
N SER A 223 -6.62 8.02 -19.76
CA SER A 223 -6.48 9.09 -20.78
C SER A 223 -7.64 9.08 -21.78
#